data_AF-L8JX33-F1
#
_entry.id   AF-L8JX33-F1
#
_cell.length_a   1.000
_cell.length_b   1.000
_cell.length_c   1.000
_cell.angle_alpha   90.00
_cell.angle_beta   90.00
_cell.angle_gamma   90.00
#
_symmetry.space_group_name_H-M   'P 1'
#
loop_
_entity.id
_entity.type
_entity.pdbx_description
1 polymer ?
#
loop_
_entity_poly.entity_id
_entity_poly.type
_entity_poly.pdbx_seq_one_letter_code
_entity_poly.pdbx_strand_id
1 'polypeptide(L)'
;MDTYRERKPGSVRLNDEQYEEMELLGLENESQYLRYKLNEATPMHVSRSYDNNHQTDNISDKLALQRAELENERLREKLSELSRNQEEALSGVNNHVSQLLQEELMKRDFEALKKESAQQTRQIEKLESKLKRAEDQVDEKDSEIAELVRKLGIIELGKALIPGAVSGLAKRYPKQLQGLAETLGELGGQMAALPESSQSLTEEQQELIEFAEYFQSLFEEDQLQEIVLLLGQISEALKADDTTIQKMTYYLNHLGKVRKANANQSELNEENENKEINHEGI
;
A
#
# COMPACT_ATOMS: atom_id res chain seq x y z
N MET A 1 58.03 23.58 27.72
CA MET A 1 56.60 23.80 27.39
C MET A 1 55.87 22.86 28.30
N ASP A 2 55.65 23.35 29.52
CA ASP A 2 55.40 22.50 30.67
C ASP A 2 53.91 22.28 30.79
N THR A 3 53.44 21.16 30.24
CA THR A 3 52.05 20.75 30.40
C THR A 3 51.88 20.20 31.80
N TYR A 4 51.41 21.07 32.70
CA TYR A 4 50.91 20.69 34.02
C TYR A 4 49.74 19.71 33.84
N ARG A 5 50.05 18.41 33.82
CA ARG A 5 49.05 17.33 33.79
C ARG A 5 48.26 17.34 35.11
N GLU A 6 46.94 17.36 34.98
CA GLU A 6 46.00 17.55 36.10
C GLU A 6 46.15 16.44 37.16
N ARG A 7 46.29 16.88 38.41
CA ARG A 7 46.70 16.07 39.55
C ARG A 7 45.49 15.41 40.21
N LYS A 8 45.45 14.07 40.25
CA LYS A 8 44.45 13.33 41.04
C LYS A 8 44.98 13.03 42.46
N PRO A 9 44.26 13.38 43.53
CA PRO A 9 44.69 13.10 44.90
C PRO A 9 44.75 11.58 45.14
N GLY A 10 45.86 11.09 45.68
CA GLY A 10 46.10 9.66 45.94
C GLY A 10 47.00 8.94 44.92
N SER A 11 47.52 9.64 43.90
CA SER A 11 48.52 9.10 42.96
C SER A 11 49.93 9.14 43.57
N VAL A 12 50.66 8.02 43.44
CA VAL A 12 52.08 7.91 43.80
C VAL A 12 52.89 8.66 42.74
N ARG A 13 53.83 9.52 43.18
CA ARG A 13 54.67 10.31 42.28
C ARG A 13 55.70 9.42 41.59
N LEU A 14 55.71 9.42 40.26
CA LEU A 14 56.79 8.84 39.46
C LEU A 14 57.82 9.94 39.15
N ASN A 15 59.10 9.57 39.03
CA ASN A 15 60.16 10.48 38.58
C ASN A 15 60.08 10.68 37.05
N ASP A 16 60.67 11.76 36.54
CA ASP A 16 60.64 12.09 35.11
C ASP A 16 61.19 10.95 34.22
N GLU A 17 62.26 10.28 34.66
CA GLU A 17 62.81 9.09 33.99
C GLU A 17 61.81 7.92 33.92
N GLN A 18 60.96 7.76 34.95
CA GLN A 18 59.94 6.72 35.00
C GLN A 18 58.74 7.04 34.11
N TYR A 19 58.46 8.33 33.88
CA TYR A 19 57.46 8.77 32.90
C TYR A 19 57.92 8.54 31.47
N GLU A 20 59.20 8.76 31.17
CA GLU A 20 59.78 8.42 29.87
C GLU A 20 59.73 6.90 29.61
N GLU A 21 60.06 6.07 30.62
CA GLU A 21 59.92 4.61 30.53
C GLU A 21 58.45 4.19 30.32
N MET A 22 57.52 4.84 31.01
CA MET A 22 56.08 4.59 30.87
C MET A 22 55.57 4.94 29.45
N GLU A 23 56.05 6.04 28.86
CA GLU A 23 55.73 6.44 27.49
C GLU A 23 56.30 5.46 26.46
N LEU A 24 57.53 4.98 26.67
CA LEU A 24 58.16 3.91 25.87
C LEU A 24 57.38 2.59 25.93
N LEU A 25 56.82 2.26 27.09
CA LEU A 25 56.01 1.06 27.31
C LEU A 25 54.55 1.21 26.83
N GLY A 26 54.14 2.42 26.41
CA GLY A 26 52.78 2.70 25.94
C GLY A 26 51.72 2.61 27.04
N LEU A 27 52.08 2.85 28.31
CA LEU A 27 51.17 2.78 29.44
C LEU A 27 50.57 4.17 29.71
N GLU A 28 49.24 4.27 29.74
CA GLU A 28 48.54 5.57 29.87
C GLU A 28 48.34 6.02 31.33
N ASN A 29 48.66 5.15 32.30
CA ASN A 29 48.29 5.35 33.70
C ASN A 29 49.41 4.93 34.66
N GLU A 30 49.73 5.79 35.63
CA GLU A 30 50.78 5.54 36.62
C GLU A 30 50.52 4.28 37.45
N SER A 31 49.24 3.96 37.71
CA SER A 31 48.86 2.74 38.43
C SER A 31 49.09 1.46 37.62
N GLN A 32 49.04 1.54 36.29
CA GLN A 32 49.37 0.42 35.42
C GLN A 32 50.89 0.22 35.35
N TYR A 33 51.65 1.32 35.27
CA TYR A 33 53.11 1.30 35.34
C TYR A 33 53.63 0.67 36.64
N LEU A 34 53.03 1.03 37.78
CA LEU A 34 53.39 0.42 39.07
C LEU A 34 53.02 -1.07 39.14
N ARG A 35 51.86 -1.49 38.62
CA ARG A 35 51.51 -2.91 38.54
C ARG A 35 52.48 -3.69 37.66
N TYR A 36 52.91 -3.10 36.56
CA TYR A 36 53.91 -3.69 35.68
C TYR A 36 55.24 -3.90 36.44
N LYS A 37 55.79 -2.86 37.07
CA LYS A 37 57.02 -2.98 37.89
C LYS A 37 56.87 -3.89 39.10
N LEU A 38 55.72 -3.90 39.77
CA LEU A 38 55.45 -4.75 40.93
C LEU A 38 55.22 -6.21 40.56
N ASN A 39 54.71 -6.52 39.36
CA ASN A 39 54.62 -7.89 38.88
C ASN A 39 55.99 -8.42 38.40
N GLU A 40 56.86 -7.53 37.92
CA GLU A 40 58.25 -7.86 37.56
C GLU A 40 59.11 -8.10 38.81
N ALA A 41 58.80 -7.41 39.92
CA ALA A 41 59.30 -7.75 41.24
C ALA A 41 58.62 -9.04 41.72
N THR A 42 59.34 -10.17 41.70
CA THR A 42 58.92 -11.45 42.29
C THR A 42 58.14 -11.28 43.59
N PRO A 43 57.05 -12.05 43.83
CA PRO A 43 56.26 -11.94 45.06
C PRO A 43 57.19 -12.16 46.24
N MET A 44 57.44 -11.10 47.00
CA MET A 44 58.29 -11.12 48.18
C MET A 44 57.64 -12.04 49.22
N HIS A 45 58.05 -13.31 49.25
CA HIS A 45 57.64 -14.25 50.28
C HIS A 45 58.22 -13.76 51.61
N VAL A 46 57.35 -13.18 52.44
CA VAL A 46 57.68 -12.83 53.82
C VAL A 46 57.79 -14.14 54.59
N SER A 47 58.97 -14.76 54.57
CA SER A 47 59.32 -15.81 55.51
C SER A 47 59.41 -15.18 56.91
N ARG A 48 58.31 -15.22 57.67
CA ARG A 48 58.39 -15.08 59.12
C ARG A 48 59.15 -16.28 59.67
N SER A 49 60.43 -16.08 59.98
CA SER A 49 61.19 -16.95 60.86
C SER A 49 60.57 -16.87 62.27
N TYR A 50 59.70 -17.82 62.58
CA TYR A 50 59.32 -18.08 63.97
C TYR A 50 60.40 -18.99 64.56
N ASP A 51 61.11 -18.44 65.54
CA ASP A 51 62.05 -19.20 66.37
C ASP A 51 61.33 -20.39 67.00
N ASN A 52 61.82 -21.58 66.69
CA ASN A 52 61.44 -22.84 67.30
C ASN A 52 61.86 -22.84 68.77
N ASN A 53 60.92 -22.56 69.67
CA ASN A 53 60.92 -23.08 71.03
C ASN A 53 59.52 -22.93 71.60
N HIS A 54 58.69 -23.96 71.45
CA HIS A 54 57.70 -24.45 72.42
C HIS A 54 56.98 -25.66 71.84
N GLN A 55 57.59 -26.84 72.03
CA GLN A 55 56.85 -28.10 72.04
C GLN A 55 56.09 -28.21 73.38
N THR A 56 54.94 -27.56 73.43
CA THR A 56 53.81 -28.03 74.24
C THR A 56 52.56 -27.78 73.43
N ASP A 57 51.82 -28.84 73.15
CA ASP A 57 50.51 -28.84 72.53
C ASP A 57 49.55 -27.86 73.22
N ASN A 58 49.46 -26.64 72.69
CA ASN A 58 48.31 -25.79 72.95
C ASN A 58 47.18 -26.28 72.06
N ILE A 59 46.51 -27.35 72.51
CA ILE A 59 45.24 -27.82 71.94
C ILE A 59 44.28 -26.63 71.79
N SER A 60 44.34 -25.66 72.70
CA SER A 60 43.65 -24.37 72.61
C SER A 60 43.93 -23.60 71.32
N ASP A 61 45.18 -23.49 70.88
CA ASP A 61 45.54 -22.75 69.66
C ASP A 61 45.13 -23.51 68.41
N LYS A 62 45.27 -24.85 68.42
CA LYS A 62 44.74 -25.71 67.34
C LYS A 62 43.21 -25.63 67.22
N LEU A 63 42.50 -25.61 68.35
CA LEU A 63 41.04 -25.43 68.38
C LEU A 63 40.61 -24.01 67.98
N ALA A 64 41.38 -22.98 68.36
CA ALA A 64 41.13 -21.60 67.94
C ALA A 64 41.34 -21.44 66.44
N LEU A 65 42.37 -22.07 65.88
CA LEU A 65 42.66 -22.06 64.45
C LEU A 65 41.59 -22.83 63.67
N GLN A 66 41.18 -24.02 64.13
CA GLN A 66 40.06 -24.76 63.55
C GLN A 66 38.74 -23.98 63.62
N ARG A 67 38.48 -23.28 64.73
CA ARG A 67 37.30 -22.41 64.86
C ARG A 67 37.36 -21.25 63.89
N ALA A 68 38.52 -20.63 63.72
CA ALA A 68 38.73 -19.56 62.75
C ALA A 68 38.59 -20.05 61.31
N GLU A 69 39.06 -21.26 61.00
CA GLU A 69 38.88 -21.91 59.68
C GLU A 69 37.41 -22.17 59.38
N LEU A 70 36.67 -22.77 60.32
CA LEU A 70 35.22 -22.99 60.20
C LEU A 70 34.45 -21.67 60.06
N GLU A 71 34.86 -20.63 60.79
CA GLU A 71 34.26 -19.30 60.65
C GLU A 71 34.57 -18.68 59.28
N ASN A 72 35.79 -18.86 58.76
CA ASN A 72 36.19 -18.40 57.43
C ASN A 72 35.42 -19.12 56.32
N GLU A 73 35.27 -20.45 56.42
CA GLU A 73 34.44 -21.25 55.51
C GLU A 73 33.00 -20.75 55.52
N ARG A 74 32.43 -20.54 56.71
CA ARG A 74 31.06 -20.01 56.85
C ARG A 74 30.90 -18.59 56.30
N LEU A 75 31.92 -17.75 56.41
CA LEU A 75 31.94 -16.42 55.81
C LEU A 75 32.03 -16.50 54.28
N ARG A 76 32.80 -17.44 53.73
CA ARG A 76 32.86 -17.70 52.29
C ARG A 76 31.54 -18.21 51.75
N GLU A 77 30.88 -19.13 52.45
CA GLU A 77 29.53 -19.59 52.11
C GLU A 77 28.54 -18.42 52.08
N LYS A 78 28.49 -17.60 53.13
CA LYS A 78 27.65 -16.40 53.16
C LYS A 78 27.94 -15.43 52.03
N LEU A 79 29.21 -15.22 51.68
CA LEU A 79 29.58 -14.38 50.53
C LEU A 79 29.09 -14.98 49.21
N SER A 80 29.17 -16.30 49.04
CA SER A 80 28.66 -16.98 47.84
C SER A 80 27.14 -16.95 47.73
N GLU A 81 26.42 -17.08 48.85
CA GLU A 81 24.96 -16.92 48.90
C GLU A 81 24.56 -15.48 48.57
N LEU A 82 25.28 -14.50 49.12
CA LEU A 82 25.01 -13.09 48.88
C LEU A 82 25.28 -12.72 47.42
N SER A 83 26.38 -13.22 46.82
CA SER A 83 26.66 -13.00 45.40
C SER A 83 25.60 -13.64 44.52
N ARG A 84 25.16 -14.86 44.84
CA ARG A 84 24.10 -15.55 44.09
C ARG A 84 22.77 -14.81 44.18
N ASN A 85 22.38 -14.38 45.39
CA ASN A 85 21.16 -13.60 45.60
C ASN A 85 21.21 -12.25 44.86
N GLN A 86 22.38 -11.60 44.81
CA GLN A 86 22.56 -10.38 44.03
C GLN A 86 22.42 -10.64 42.53
N GLU A 87 23.02 -11.71 42.02
CA GLU A 87 22.93 -12.07 40.60
C GLU A 87 21.49 -12.43 40.20
N GLU A 88 20.77 -13.17 41.04
CA GLU A 88 19.36 -13.49 40.85
C GLU A 88 18.48 -12.22 40.88
N ALA A 89 18.72 -11.30 41.82
CA ALA A 89 18.01 -10.02 41.89
C ALA A 89 18.32 -9.12 40.68
N LEU A 90 19.58 -9.03 40.27
CA LEU A 90 20.01 -8.25 39.10
C LEU A 90 19.44 -8.85 37.80
N SER A 91 19.42 -10.17 37.68
CA SER A 91 18.77 -10.86 36.56
C SER A 91 17.27 -10.58 36.52
N GLY A 92 16.59 -10.63 37.67
CA GLY A 92 15.17 -10.27 37.78
C GLY A 92 14.90 -8.83 37.35
N VAL A 93 15.71 -7.87 37.81
CA VAL A 93 15.61 -6.46 37.40
C VAL A 93 15.89 -6.31 35.91
N ASN A 94 16.93 -6.96 35.37
CA ASN A 94 17.27 -6.85 33.96
C ASN A 94 16.17 -7.40 33.06
N ASN A 95 15.57 -8.54 33.42
CA ASN A 95 14.44 -9.12 32.70
C ASN A 95 13.21 -8.22 32.75
N HIS A 96 12.90 -7.64 33.91
CA HIS A 96 11.78 -6.73 34.06
C HIS A 96 11.97 -5.43 33.25
N VAL A 97 13.17 -4.84 33.30
CA VAL A 97 13.52 -3.66 32.50
C VAL A 97 13.47 -3.98 31.00
N SER A 98 13.94 -5.15 30.59
CA SER A 98 13.89 -5.59 29.20
C SER A 98 12.44 -5.76 28.72
N GLN A 99 11.58 -6.35 29.54
CA GLN A 99 10.15 -6.48 29.25
C GLN A 99 9.46 -5.12 29.13
N LEU A 100 9.69 -4.22 30.09
CA LEU A 100 9.12 -2.86 30.05
C LEU A 100 9.59 -2.08 28.83
N LEU A 101 10.89 -2.18 28.48
CA LEU A 101 11.43 -1.54 27.29
C LEU A 101 10.79 -2.10 26.02
N GLN A 102 10.62 -3.42 25.95
CA GLN A 102 9.96 -4.08 24.83
C GLN A 102 8.49 -3.64 24.72
N GLU A 103 7.75 -3.58 25.82
CA GLU A 103 6.36 -3.12 25.84
C GLU A 103 6.24 -1.66 25.39
N GLU A 104 7.10 -0.76 25.87
CA GLU A 104 7.08 0.65 25.47
C GLU A 104 7.48 0.85 24.01
N LEU A 105 8.45 0.10 23.50
CA LEU A 105 8.78 0.09 22.07
C LEU A 105 7.59 -0.40 21.22
N MET A 106 6.97 -1.51 21.60
CA MET A 106 5.80 -2.07 20.91
C MET A 106 4.62 -1.11 20.94
N LYS A 107 4.35 -0.43 22.07
CA LYS A 107 3.30 0.60 22.16
C LYS A 107 3.58 1.77 21.22
N ARG A 108 4.81 2.29 21.24
CA ARG A 108 5.21 3.42 20.38
C ARG A 108 5.08 3.06 18.90
N ASP A 109 5.54 1.88 18.51
CA ASP A 109 5.50 1.42 17.13
C ASP A 109 4.04 1.17 16.70
N PHE A 110 3.20 0.62 17.59
CA PHE A 110 1.76 0.49 17.35
C PHE A 110 1.08 1.86 17.16
N GLU A 111 1.39 2.85 17.99
CA GLU A 111 0.84 4.20 17.84
C GLU A 111 1.27 4.88 16.53
N ALA A 112 2.53 4.68 16.13
CA ALA A 112 3.04 5.16 14.85
C ALA A 112 2.30 4.51 13.68
N LEU A 113 2.19 3.17 13.68
CA LEU A 113 1.45 2.40 12.68
C LEU A 113 -0.02 2.79 12.63
N LYS A 114 -0.65 3.03 13.78
CA LYS A 114 -2.06 3.47 13.85
C LYS A 114 -2.26 4.84 13.21
N LYS A 115 -1.33 5.78 13.43
CA LYS A 115 -1.38 7.11 12.79
C LYS A 115 -1.16 7.01 11.28
N GLU A 116 -0.19 6.20 10.85
CA GLU A 116 0.09 5.98 9.43
C GLU A 116 -1.10 5.31 8.73
N SER A 117 -1.66 4.26 9.32
CA SER A 117 -2.86 3.58 8.83
C SER A 117 -4.03 4.55 8.68
N ALA A 118 -4.32 5.37 9.69
CA ALA A 118 -5.36 6.39 9.61
C ALA A 118 -5.10 7.44 8.52
N GLN A 119 -3.84 7.80 8.28
CA GLN A 119 -3.45 8.70 7.19
C GLN A 119 -3.64 8.04 5.82
N GLN A 120 -3.26 6.77 5.67
CA GLN A 120 -3.47 6.01 4.44
C GLN A 120 -4.95 5.85 4.13
N THR A 121 -5.80 5.51 5.11
CA THR A 121 -7.26 5.43 4.93
C THR A 121 -7.83 6.75 4.41
N ARG A 122 -7.42 7.89 4.98
CA ARG A 122 -7.85 9.22 4.48
C ARG A 122 -7.37 9.50 3.06
N GLN A 123 -6.20 9.00 2.67
CA GLN A 123 -5.70 9.15 1.30
C GLN A 123 -6.51 8.27 0.33
N ILE A 124 -6.86 7.05 0.73
CA ILE A 124 -7.73 6.14 -0.02
C ILE A 124 -9.08 6.81 -0.25
N GLU A 125 -9.75 7.31 0.79
CA GLU A 125 -11.04 8.01 0.66
C GLU A 125 -10.96 9.23 -0.29
N LYS A 126 -9.85 9.97 -0.25
CA LYS A 126 -9.59 11.09 -1.17
C LYS A 126 -9.39 10.63 -2.61
N LEU A 127 -8.76 9.48 -2.83
CA LEU A 127 -8.55 8.92 -4.16
C LEU A 127 -9.85 8.33 -4.70
N GLU A 128 -10.62 7.61 -3.88
CA GLU A 128 -11.93 7.07 -4.24
C GLU A 128 -12.92 8.18 -4.61
N SER A 129 -12.97 9.27 -3.85
CA SER A 129 -13.82 10.43 -4.20
C SER A 129 -13.38 11.14 -5.48
N LYS A 130 -12.07 11.18 -5.78
CA LYS A 130 -11.57 11.69 -7.06
C LYS A 130 -11.89 10.76 -8.22
N LEU A 131 -11.76 9.45 -8.01
CA LEU A 131 -12.06 8.43 -8.99
C LEU A 131 -13.54 8.47 -9.37
N LYS A 132 -14.43 8.52 -8.38
CA LYS A 132 -15.87 8.67 -8.61
C LYS A 132 -16.22 9.93 -9.42
N ARG A 133 -15.60 11.07 -9.09
CA ARG A 133 -15.80 12.32 -9.87
C ARG A 133 -15.29 12.20 -11.30
N ALA A 134 -14.21 11.46 -11.53
CA ALA A 134 -13.69 11.23 -12.86
C ALA A 134 -14.59 10.28 -13.66
N GLU A 135 -15.15 9.25 -13.01
CA GLU A 135 -16.16 8.36 -13.61
C GLU A 135 -17.41 9.15 -14.01
N ASP A 136 -17.97 9.98 -13.11
CA ASP A 136 -19.13 10.83 -13.40
C ASP A 136 -18.86 11.76 -14.61
N GLN A 137 -17.64 12.29 -14.73
CA GLN A 137 -17.24 13.13 -15.87
C GLN A 137 -17.10 12.35 -17.18
N VAL A 138 -16.63 11.10 -17.12
CA VAL A 138 -16.55 10.22 -18.29
C VAL A 138 -17.95 9.89 -18.79
N ASP A 139 -18.87 9.53 -17.88
CA ASP A 139 -20.26 9.24 -18.23
C ASP A 139 -20.96 10.44 -18.86
N GLU A 140 -20.73 11.66 -18.33
CA GLU A 140 -21.26 12.89 -18.92
C GLU A 140 -20.70 13.11 -20.34
N LYS A 141 -19.39 12.92 -20.54
CA LYS A 141 -18.76 13.07 -21.86
C LYS A 141 -19.20 12.00 -22.86
N ASP A 142 -19.41 10.77 -22.42
CA ASP A 142 -19.93 9.70 -23.26
C ASP A 142 -21.38 9.98 -23.70
N SER A 143 -22.19 10.59 -22.81
CA SER A 143 -23.53 11.04 -23.17
C SER A 143 -23.51 12.17 -24.22
N GLU A 144 -22.61 13.15 -24.06
CA GLU A 144 -22.39 14.22 -25.04
C GLU A 144 -21.95 13.65 -26.40
N ILE A 145 -21.01 12.70 -26.39
CA ILE A 145 -20.54 12.04 -27.61
C ILE A 145 -21.69 11.28 -28.29
N ALA A 146 -22.51 10.55 -27.53
CA ALA A 146 -23.65 9.83 -28.10
C ALA A 146 -24.66 10.78 -28.77
N GLU A 147 -24.94 11.94 -28.18
CA GLU A 147 -25.78 12.97 -28.80
C GLU A 147 -25.15 13.54 -30.08
N LEU A 148 -23.86 13.83 -30.06
CA LEU A 148 -23.14 14.34 -31.23
C LEU A 148 -23.12 13.31 -32.36
N VAL A 149 -22.93 12.02 -32.06
CA VAL A 149 -23.00 10.92 -33.02
C VAL A 149 -24.40 10.82 -33.62
N ARG A 150 -25.46 10.92 -32.81
CA ARG A 150 -26.84 10.96 -33.31
C ARG A 150 -27.07 12.14 -34.25
N LYS A 151 -26.61 13.34 -33.88
CA LYS A 151 -26.71 14.56 -34.72
C LYS A 151 -25.94 14.39 -36.03
N LEU A 152 -24.72 13.86 -35.99
CA LEU A 152 -23.91 13.55 -37.17
C LEU A 152 -24.60 12.53 -38.08
N GLY A 153 -25.15 11.45 -37.52
CA GLY A 153 -25.89 10.44 -38.28
C GLY A 153 -27.10 11.03 -39.01
N ILE A 154 -27.86 11.92 -38.37
CA ILE A 154 -28.98 12.64 -39.03
C ILE A 154 -28.48 13.54 -40.16
N ILE A 155 -27.38 14.26 -39.94
CA ILE A 155 -26.78 15.13 -40.97
C ILE A 155 -26.27 14.31 -42.16
N GLU A 156 -25.64 13.16 -41.91
CA GLU A 156 -25.16 12.26 -42.97
C GLU A 156 -26.30 11.60 -43.73
N LEU A 157 -27.35 11.14 -43.03
CA LEU A 157 -28.59 10.66 -43.66
C LEU A 157 -29.23 11.75 -44.53
N GLY A 158 -29.30 12.99 -44.03
CA GLY A 158 -29.77 14.15 -44.79
C GLY A 158 -28.91 14.39 -46.04
N LYS A 159 -27.58 14.37 -45.92
CA LYS A 159 -26.67 14.52 -47.07
C LYS A 159 -26.80 13.39 -48.10
N ALA A 160 -27.10 12.17 -47.67
CA ALA A 160 -27.28 11.04 -48.57
C ALA A 160 -28.66 11.07 -49.28
N LEU A 161 -29.72 11.38 -48.54
CA LEU A 161 -31.10 11.30 -49.03
C LEU A 161 -31.56 12.54 -49.81
N ILE A 162 -31.14 13.74 -49.39
CA ILE A 162 -31.59 15.00 -50.01
C ILE A 162 -31.18 15.10 -51.49
N PRO A 163 -29.93 14.83 -51.91
CA PRO A 163 -29.56 14.94 -53.33
C PRO A 163 -30.32 13.97 -54.22
N GLY A 164 -30.58 12.74 -53.74
CA GLY A 164 -31.35 11.72 -54.46
C GLY A 164 -32.81 12.09 -54.59
N ALA A 165 -33.44 12.52 -53.49
CA ALA A 165 -34.83 12.98 -53.46
C ALA A 165 -35.02 14.25 -54.32
N VAL A 166 -34.13 15.24 -54.21
CA VAL A 166 -34.16 16.47 -55.00
C VAL A 166 -33.91 16.17 -56.48
N SER A 167 -32.99 15.27 -56.83
CA SER A 167 -32.78 14.87 -58.23
C SER A 167 -33.99 14.13 -58.81
N GLY A 168 -34.63 13.27 -58.01
CA GLY A 168 -35.86 12.56 -58.39
C GLY A 168 -37.04 13.52 -58.60
N LEU A 169 -37.26 14.44 -57.67
CA LEU A 169 -38.26 15.51 -57.77
C LEU A 169 -37.97 16.44 -58.96
N ALA A 170 -36.71 16.83 -59.19
CA ALA A 170 -36.32 17.69 -60.32
C ALA A 170 -36.58 17.04 -61.68
N LYS A 171 -36.42 15.70 -61.77
CA LYS A 171 -36.74 14.95 -62.98
C LYS A 171 -38.25 14.83 -63.22
N ARG A 172 -39.06 14.65 -62.16
CA ARG A 172 -40.52 14.48 -62.27
C ARG A 172 -41.28 15.80 -62.42
N TYR A 173 -40.82 16.87 -61.78
CA TYR A 173 -41.50 18.18 -61.75
C TYR A 173 -40.55 19.38 -61.94
N PRO A 174 -39.83 19.48 -63.08
CA PRO A 174 -38.79 20.50 -63.28
C PRO A 174 -39.31 21.94 -63.22
N LYS A 175 -40.51 22.20 -63.76
CA LYS A 175 -41.10 23.56 -63.80
C LYS A 175 -41.59 24.06 -62.44
N GLN A 176 -42.06 23.15 -61.58
CA GLN A 176 -42.53 23.48 -60.23
C GLN A 176 -41.34 23.68 -59.29
N LEU A 177 -40.27 22.90 -59.46
CA LEU A 177 -39.03 23.09 -58.70
C LEU A 177 -38.26 24.36 -59.09
N GLN A 178 -38.30 24.76 -60.36
CA GLN A 178 -37.70 26.04 -60.78
C GLN A 178 -38.44 27.24 -60.16
N GLY A 179 -39.77 27.17 -60.08
CA GLY A 179 -40.59 28.16 -59.36
C GLY A 179 -40.46 28.09 -57.83
N LEU A 180 -40.25 26.90 -57.25
CA LEU A 180 -39.97 26.72 -55.82
C LEU A 180 -38.57 27.20 -55.44
N ALA A 181 -37.56 27.01 -56.30
CA ALA A 181 -36.20 27.53 -56.04
C ALA A 181 -36.13 29.07 -56.18
N GLU A 182 -36.88 29.67 -57.11
CA GLU A 182 -37.06 31.12 -57.17
C GLU A 182 -37.77 31.65 -55.91
N THR A 183 -38.84 30.99 -55.45
CA THR A 183 -39.60 31.42 -54.27
C THR A 183 -38.94 31.05 -52.93
N LEU A 184 -38.15 29.98 -52.82
CA LEU A 184 -37.28 29.67 -51.67
C LEU A 184 -36.04 30.57 -51.63
N GLY A 185 -35.55 31.02 -52.78
CA GLY A 185 -34.54 32.09 -52.88
C GLY A 185 -35.07 33.41 -52.33
N GLU A 186 -36.37 33.70 -52.54
CA GLU A 186 -37.06 34.85 -51.94
C GLU A 186 -37.43 34.63 -50.45
N LEU A 187 -37.85 33.42 -50.05
CA LEU A 187 -38.16 33.10 -48.64
C LEU A 187 -36.91 33.02 -47.75
N GLY A 188 -35.75 32.65 -48.30
CA GLY A 188 -34.47 32.69 -47.61
C GLY A 188 -34.03 34.09 -47.17
N GLY A 189 -34.73 35.14 -47.63
CA GLY A 189 -34.56 36.52 -47.21
C GLY A 189 -35.60 37.03 -46.20
N GLN A 190 -36.69 36.31 -45.93
CA GLN A 190 -37.76 36.79 -45.04
C GLN A 190 -38.23 35.69 -44.08
N MET A 191 -37.67 35.77 -42.88
CA MET A 191 -38.10 35.06 -41.68
C MET A 191 -39.49 35.58 -41.25
N ALA A 192 -40.58 34.83 -41.44
CA ALA A 192 -41.78 34.86 -40.57
C ALA A 192 -42.92 33.90 -40.99
N ALA A 193 -43.38 33.14 -39.99
CA ALA A 193 -44.75 32.67 -39.71
C ALA A 193 -45.38 31.53 -40.57
N LEU A 194 -45.54 30.36 -39.94
CA LEU A 194 -46.50 29.31 -40.29
C LEU A 194 -47.76 29.42 -39.39
N PRO A 195 -48.97 29.15 -39.90
CA PRO A 195 -50.22 29.33 -39.17
C PRO A 195 -50.58 28.12 -38.30
N GLU A 196 -51.14 28.39 -37.12
CA GLU A 196 -51.69 27.42 -36.18
C GLU A 196 -53.04 26.88 -36.65
N SER A 197 -53.21 25.56 -36.73
CA SER A 197 -54.49 24.90 -36.45
C SER A 197 -54.37 23.38 -36.32
N SER A 198 -54.33 22.86 -35.08
CA SER A 198 -55.20 21.77 -34.58
C SER A 198 -54.69 21.16 -33.26
N GLN A 199 -55.29 21.57 -32.15
CA GLN A 199 -55.33 20.81 -30.88
C GLN A 199 -56.25 19.58 -31.15
N SER A 200 -56.02 18.33 -30.74
CA SER A 200 -55.39 17.80 -29.52
C SER A 200 -54.89 16.35 -29.72
N LEU A 201 -53.60 16.18 -29.98
CA LEU A 201 -52.84 14.93 -29.82
C LEU A 201 -51.49 15.34 -29.21
N THR A 202 -50.81 14.49 -28.44
CA THR A 202 -49.47 14.83 -27.94
C THR A 202 -48.53 15.09 -29.12
N GLU A 203 -47.61 16.05 -28.99
CA GLU A 203 -46.70 16.48 -30.08
C GLU A 203 -46.06 15.29 -30.80
N GLU A 204 -45.59 14.28 -30.05
CA GLU A 204 -45.02 13.06 -30.64
C GLU A 204 -46.03 12.23 -31.45
N GLN A 205 -47.31 12.17 -31.06
CA GLN A 205 -48.35 11.45 -31.78
C GLN A 205 -48.79 12.19 -33.03
N GLN A 206 -48.80 13.53 -32.97
CA GLN A 206 -49.09 14.39 -34.11
C GLN A 206 -47.95 14.35 -35.12
N GLU A 207 -46.70 14.41 -34.66
CA GLU A 207 -45.52 14.23 -35.50
C GLU A 207 -45.46 12.83 -36.10
N LEU A 208 -45.77 11.77 -35.35
CA LEU A 208 -45.80 10.40 -35.88
C LEU A 208 -46.92 10.18 -36.91
N ILE A 209 -48.08 10.83 -36.75
CA ILE A 209 -49.17 10.75 -37.73
C ILE A 209 -48.83 11.58 -38.98
N GLU A 210 -48.27 12.78 -38.83
CA GLU A 210 -47.77 13.56 -39.96
C GLU A 210 -46.64 12.81 -40.69
N PHE A 211 -45.74 12.16 -39.96
CA PHE A 211 -44.66 11.37 -40.53
C PHE A 211 -45.20 10.11 -41.22
N ALA A 212 -46.21 9.44 -40.64
CA ALA A 212 -46.85 8.27 -41.22
C ALA A 212 -47.68 8.61 -42.47
N GLU A 213 -48.47 9.68 -42.45
CA GLU A 213 -49.23 10.17 -43.62
C GLU A 213 -48.28 10.67 -44.72
N TYR A 214 -47.17 11.33 -44.35
CA TYR A 214 -46.13 11.73 -45.29
C TYR A 214 -45.41 10.51 -45.89
N PHE A 215 -45.07 9.49 -45.09
CA PHE A 215 -44.51 8.23 -45.57
C PHE A 215 -45.48 7.47 -46.49
N GLN A 216 -46.77 7.44 -46.15
CA GLN A 216 -47.79 6.79 -46.98
C GLN A 216 -48.03 7.53 -48.30
N SER A 217 -47.83 8.85 -48.33
CA SER A 217 -47.91 9.67 -49.55
C SER A 217 -46.67 9.57 -50.45
N LEU A 218 -45.54 9.14 -49.89
CA LEU A 218 -44.24 9.10 -50.57
C LEU A 218 -43.96 7.79 -51.30
N PHE A 219 -44.64 6.70 -50.94
CA PHE A 219 -44.38 5.37 -51.47
C PHE A 219 -45.67 4.74 -52.01
N GLU A 220 -45.61 4.11 -53.18
CA GLU A 220 -46.67 3.19 -53.62
C GLU A 220 -46.66 1.94 -52.71
N GLU A 221 -47.83 1.32 -52.50
CA GLU A 221 -48.07 0.26 -51.49
C GLU A 221 -47.03 -0.88 -51.54
N ASP A 222 -46.56 -1.23 -52.73
CA ASP A 222 -45.54 -2.25 -52.99
C ASP A 222 -44.14 -1.86 -52.44
N GLN A 223 -43.77 -0.57 -52.52
CA GLN A 223 -42.48 -0.07 -52.01
C GLN A 223 -42.47 0.02 -50.48
N LEU A 224 -43.62 0.30 -49.89
CA LEU A 224 -43.77 0.32 -48.43
C LEU A 224 -43.64 -1.11 -47.87
N GLN A 225 -44.16 -2.11 -48.58
CA GLN A 225 -44.01 -3.51 -48.22
C GLN A 225 -42.55 -4.00 -48.30
N GLU A 226 -41.79 -3.55 -49.29
CA GLU A 226 -40.37 -3.87 -49.45
C GLU A 226 -39.50 -3.25 -48.35
N ILE A 227 -39.80 -2.01 -47.94
CA ILE A 227 -39.14 -1.34 -46.81
C ILE A 227 -39.42 -2.05 -45.48
N VAL A 228 -40.67 -2.47 -45.24
CA VAL A 228 -41.03 -3.24 -44.04
C VAL A 228 -40.30 -4.58 -44.01
N LEU A 229 -40.15 -5.24 -45.16
CA LEU A 229 -39.40 -6.49 -45.27
C LEU A 229 -37.91 -6.30 -44.94
N LEU A 230 -37.32 -5.20 -45.44
CA LEU A 230 -35.92 -4.84 -45.20
C LEU A 230 -35.68 -4.48 -43.72
N LEU A 231 -36.63 -3.78 -43.09
CA LEU A 231 -36.60 -3.49 -41.65
C LEU A 231 -36.68 -4.77 -40.82
N GLY A 232 -37.48 -5.74 -41.27
CA GLY A 232 -37.56 -7.07 -40.66
C GLY A 232 -36.21 -7.81 -40.69
N GLN A 233 -35.53 -7.80 -41.84
CA GLN A 233 -34.20 -8.40 -42.02
C GLN A 233 -33.12 -7.71 -41.17
N ILE A 234 -33.16 -6.38 -41.05
CA ILE A 234 -32.28 -5.63 -40.15
C ILE A 234 -32.55 -6.01 -38.69
N SER A 235 -33.82 -6.22 -38.31
CA SER A 235 -34.18 -6.66 -36.95
C SER A 235 -33.67 -8.08 -36.64
N GLU A 236 -33.68 -8.99 -37.62
CA GLU A 236 -33.12 -10.34 -37.48
C GLU A 236 -31.60 -10.31 -37.37
N ALA A 237 -30.93 -9.45 -38.15
CA ALA A 237 -29.49 -9.25 -38.04
C ALA A 237 -29.09 -8.68 -36.66
N LEU A 238 -29.85 -7.71 -36.13
CA LEU A 238 -29.65 -7.17 -34.78
C LEU A 238 -29.84 -8.24 -33.68
N LYS A 239 -30.84 -9.13 -33.82
CA LYS A 239 -31.02 -10.26 -32.90
C LYS A 239 -29.88 -11.26 -32.99
N ALA A 240 -29.36 -11.52 -34.19
CA ALA A 240 -28.19 -12.37 -34.38
C ALA A 240 -26.97 -11.77 -33.67
N ASP A 241 -26.72 -10.48 -33.81
CA ASP A 241 -25.63 -9.79 -33.13
C ASP A 241 -25.79 -9.83 -31.60
N ASP A 242 -26.99 -9.62 -31.08
CA ASP A 242 -27.26 -9.68 -29.64
C ASP A 242 -27.01 -11.08 -29.05
N THR A 243 -27.41 -12.14 -29.77
CA THR A 243 -27.06 -13.52 -29.37
C THR A 243 -25.55 -13.80 -29.44
N THR A 244 -24.83 -13.13 -30.34
CA THR A 244 -23.38 -13.27 -30.49
C THR A 244 -22.66 -12.56 -29.34
N ILE A 245 -23.11 -11.36 -28.98
CA ILE A 245 -22.65 -10.60 -27.80
C ILE A 245 -22.92 -11.37 -26.50
N GLN A 246 -24.07 -12.01 -26.36
CA GLN A 246 -24.37 -12.87 -25.20
C GLN A 246 -23.43 -14.08 -25.11
N LYS A 247 -23.12 -14.73 -26.25
CA LYS A 247 -22.13 -15.83 -26.29
C LYS A 247 -20.74 -15.33 -25.91
N MET A 248 -20.28 -14.20 -26.43
CA MET A 248 -18.99 -13.60 -26.05
C MET A 248 -18.94 -13.28 -24.55
N THR A 249 -20.02 -12.70 -24.02
CA THR A 249 -20.15 -12.38 -22.58
C THR A 249 -20.12 -13.65 -21.73
N TYR A 250 -20.76 -14.72 -22.17
CA TYR A 250 -20.72 -16.02 -21.49
C TYR A 250 -19.30 -16.60 -21.45
N TYR A 251 -18.57 -16.60 -22.57
CA TYR A 251 -17.20 -17.11 -22.62
C TYR A 251 -16.23 -16.24 -21.82
N LEU A 252 -16.37 -14.92 -21.83
CA LEU A 252 -15.59 -14.01 -21.00
C LEU A 252 -15.84 -14.24 -19.50
N ASN A 253 -17.10 -14.43 -19.10
CA ASN A 253 -17.43 -14.77 -17.72
C ASN A 253 -16.92 -16.15 -17.31
N HIS A 254 -16.92 -17.13 -18.23
CA HIS A 254 -16.36 -18.45 -17.96
C HIS A 254 -14.84 -18.40 -17.80
N LEU A 255 -14.12 -17.67 -18.66
CA LEU A 255 -12.69 -17.40 -18.52
C LEU A 255 -12.35 -16.68 -17.21
N GLY A 256 -13.17 -15.72 -16.81
CA GLY A 256 -13.04 -15.04 -15.52
C GLY A 256 -13.20 -15.98 -14.32
N LYS A 257 -14.14 -16.93 -14.38
CA LYS A 257 -14.33 -17.95 -13.34
C LYS A 257 -13.18 -18.94 -13.28
N VAL A 258 -12.66 -19.40 -14.42
CA VAL A 258 -11.49 -20.30 -14.48
C VAL A 258 -10.25 -19.62 -13.92
N ARG A 259 -10.02 -18.34 -14.23
CA ARG A 259 -8.91 -17.58 -13.62
C ARG A 259 -9.03 -17.45 -12.10
N LYS A 260 -10.23 -17.17 -11.58
CA LYS A 260 -10.47 -17.10 -10.13
C LYS A 260 -10.30 -18.45 -9.44
N ALA A 261 -10.76 -19.54 -10.08
CA ALA A 261 -10.56 -20.90 -9.55
C ALA A 261 -9.07 -21.28 -9.50
N ASN A 262 -8.30 -20.92 -10.53
CA ASN A 262 -6.86 -21.18 -10.57
C ASN A 262 -6.07 -20.31 -9.57
N ALA A 263 -6.49 -19.07 -9.33
CA ALA A 263 -5.91 -18.22 -8.29
C ALA A 263 -6.12 -18.81 -6.89
N ASN A 264 -7.34 -19.25 -6.59
CA ASN A 264 -7.67 -19.86 -5.30
C ASN A 264 -6.99 -21.23 -5.09
N GLN A 265 -6.73 -22.01 -6.16
CA GLN A 265 -5.94 -23.25 -6.08
C GLN A 265 -4.45 -22.99 -5.83
N SER A 266 -3.91 -21.87 -6.32
CA SER A 266 -2.52 -21.46 -6.03
C SER A 266 -2.35 -21.11 -4.55
N GLU A 267 -3.30 -20.37 -3.97
CA GLU A 267 -3.28 -19.98 -2.55
C GLU A 267 -3.47 -21.20 -1.62
N LEU A 268 -4.32 -22.18 -2.00
CA LEU A 268 -4.50 -23.43 -1.25
C LEU A 268 -3.28 -24.37 -1.29
N ASN A 269 -2.49 -24.32 -2.36
CA ASN A 269 -1.26 -25.10 -2.45
C ASN A 269 -0.12 -24.48 -1.61
N GLU A 270 -0.03 -23.15 -1.57
CA GLU A 270 0.93 -22.44 -0.69
C GLU A 270 0.62 -22.61 0.81
N GLU A 271 -0.65 -22.73 1.19
CA GLU A 271 -1.03 -23.04 2.59
C GLU A 271 -0.75 -24.50 3.00
N ASN A 272 -0.79 -25.45 2.05
CA ASN A 272 -0.50 -26.86 2.33
C ASN A 272 1.01 -27.14 2.39
N GLU A 273 1.83 -26.51 1.54
CA GLU A 273 3.29 -26.61 1.62
C GLU A 273 3.82 -26.02 2.95
N ASN A 274 3.21 -24.95 3.47
CA ASN A 274 3.58 -24.37 4.77
C ASN A 274 3.14 -25.21 5.98
N LYS A 275 2.20 -26.16 5.82
CA LYS A 275 1.78 -27.08 6.89
C LYS A 275 2.62 -28.36 6.93
N GLU A 276 3.09 -28.87 5.78
CA GLU A 276 3.98 -30.04 5.74
C GLU A 276 5.38 -29.74 6.32
N ILE A 277 5.92 -28.54 6.11
CA ILE A 277 7.23 -28.13 6.67
C ILE A 277 7.19 -28.06 8.21
N ASN A 278 6.04 -27.78 8.81
CA ASN A 278 5.89 -27.68 10.26
C ASN A 278 5.64 -29.03 10.98
N HIS A 279 5.41 -30.12 10.23
CA HIS A 279 5.15 -31.44 10.82
C HIS A 279 6.32 -32.42 10.76
N GLU A 280 7.36 -32.16 9.95
CA GLU A 280 8.61 -32.95 9.92
C GLU A 280 9.70 -32.44 10.88
N GLY A 281 9.38 -31.43 11.70
CA GLY A 281 10.32 -30.77 12.62
C GLY A 281 10.11 -31.04 14.12
N ILE A 282 9.55 -32.20 14.51
CA ILE A 282 9.50 -32.68 15.91
C ILE A 282 9.95 -34.14 15.97
#